data_AF-A0A832SJ30-F1
#
_entry.id   AF-A0A832SJ30-F1
#
_cell.length_a   1.000
_cell.length_b   1.000
_cell.length_c   1.000
_cell.angle_alpha   90.00
_cell.angle_beta   90.00
_cell.angle_gamma   90.00
#
_symmetry.space_group_name_H-M   'P 1'
#
loop_
_entity.id
_entity.type
_entity.pdbx_description
1 polymer ?
#
loop_
_entity_poly.entity_id
_entity_poly.type
_entity_poly.pdbx_seq_one_letter_code
_entity_poly.pdbx_strand_id
1 'polypeptide(L)'
;MAHSCSFLAEKMGVSKGASSLGISRQTFKKYVGFAALPSQLKNLVPRTITSSVAIQLNQLVPNVNKSIKIAHRISRLDAKTQKSYLRALSRHPRANHSTLLRQARLLAIRKTLPVTLPKTYAKRLEKISMYREEEPEKLAQQIVVSWLAKRKR
;
A
#
# COMPACT_ATOMS: atom_id res chain seq x y z
N MET A 1 1.81 -2.98 26.90
CA MET A 1 0.70 -3.24 25.96
C MET A 1 1.09 -4.09 24.75
N ALA A 2 2.09 -3.71 23.93
CA ALA A 2 2.49 -4.49 22.75
C ALA A 2 2.96 -5.93 23.06
N HIS A 3 3.79 -6.09 24.09
CA HIS A 3 4.24 -7.43 24.55
C HIS A 3 3.08 -8.30 25.05
N SER A 4 2.13 -7.72 25.79
CA SER A 4 0.92 -8.40 26.24
C SER A 4 0.06 -8.88 25.07
N CYS A 5 -0.08 -8.06 24.02
CA CYS A 5 -0.79 -8.47 22.80
C CYS A 5 -0.05 -9.60 22.06
N SER A 6 1.29 -9.58 22.00
CA SER A 6 2.08 -10.66 21.40
C SER A 6 1.86 -11.99 22.12
N PHE A 7 1.93 -11.96 23.46
CA PHE A 7 1.70 -13.13 24.29
C PHE A 7 0.29 -13.72 24.08
N LEU A 8 -0.74 -12.87 24.06
CA LEU A 8 -2.11 -13.31 23.79
C LEU A 8 -2.27 -13.84 22.36
N ALA A 9 -1.58 -13.26 21.38
CA ALA A 9 -1.60 -13.75 20.01
C ALA A 9 -1.05 -15.18 19.91
N GLU A 10 0.04 -15.48 20.63
CA GLU A 10 0.65 -16.80 20.67
C GLU A 10 -0.23 -17.83 21.39
N LYS A 11 -0.88 -17.46 22.50
CA LYS A 11 -1.65 -18.40 23.33
C LYS A 11 -3.06 -18.68 22.83
N MET A 12 -3.74 -17.67 22.27
CA MET A 12 -5.17 -17.77 21.94
C MET A 12 -5.51 -17.30 20.53
N GLY A 13 -4.52 -16.85 19.76
CA GLY A 13 -4.72 -16.34 18.41
C GLY A 13 -5.28 -14.92 18.38
N VAL A 14 -5.15 -14.28 17.21
CA VAL A 14 -5.46 -12.86 17.00
C VAL A 14 -6.93 -12.51 17.29
N SER A 15 -7.87 -13.38 16.94
CA SER A 15 -9.30 -13.09 17.14
C SER A 15 -9.68 -13.10 18.61
N LYS A 16 -9.36 -14.19 19.33
CA LYS A 16 -9.70 -14.32 20.76
C LYS A 16 -8.90 -13.32 21.59
N GLY A 17 -7.61 -13.12 21.30
CA GLY A 17 -6.79 -12.11 21.97
C GLY A 17 -7.31 -10.68 21.83
N ALA A 18 -7.83 -10.30 20.66
CA ALA A 18 -8.45 -9.00 20.46
C ALA A 18 -9.75 -8.85 21.27
N SER A 19 -10.62 -9.87 21.25
CA SER A 19 -11.86 -9.90 22.04
C SER A 19 -11.59 -9.82 23.55
N SER A 20 -10.61 -10.55 24.06
CA SER A 20 -10.24 -10.53 25.49
C SER A 20 -9.75 -9.17 25.99
N LEU A 21 -9.18 -8.36 25.09
CA LEU A 21 -8.71 -7.00 25.40
C LEU A 21 -9.75 -5.92 25.07
N GLY A 22 -10.92 -6.29 24.53
CA GLY A 22 -11.94 -5.33 24.12
C GLY A 22 -11.50 -4.39 22.98
N ILE A 23 -10.52 -4.78 22.16
CA ILE A 23 -10.00 -3.96 21.05
C ILE A 23 -10.30 -4.57 19.68
N SER A 24 -10.31 -3.73 18.65
CA SER A 24 -10.47 -4.22 17.27
C SER A 24 -9.32 -5.17 16.88
N ARG A 25 -9.62 -6.17 16.03
CA ARG A 25 -8.61 -7.07 15.45
C ARG A 25 -7.49 -6.31 14.74
N GLN A 26 -7.82 -5.19 14.10
CA GLN A 26 -6.85 -4.35 13.39
C GLN A 26 -5.86 -3.68 14.35
N THR A 27 -6.37 -3.13 15.46
CA THR A 27 -5.56 -2.53 16.52
C THR A 27 -4.68 -3.59 17.18
N PHE A 28 -5.24 -4.77 17.49
CA PHE A 28 -4.49 -5.89 18.06
C PHE A 28 -3.33 -6.33 17.15
N LYS A 29 -3.59 -6.55 15.86
CA LYS A 29 -2.55 -6.89 14.87
C LYS A 29 -1.43 -5.84 14.81
N LYS A 30 -1.78 -4.56 14.94
CA LYS A 30 -0.79 -3.47 14.94
C LYS A 30 0.14 -3.56 16.17
N TYR A 31 -0.40 -3.86 17.35
CA TYR A 31 0.40 -4.02 18.56
C TYR A 31 1.30 -5.27 18.50
N VAL A 32 0.76 -6.39 18.03
CA VAL A 32 1.55 -7.62 17.82
C VAL A 32 2.67 -7.37 16.81
N GLY A 33 2.34 -6.76 15.67
CA GLY A 33 3.32 -6.43 14.63
C GLY A 33 4.41 -5.49 15.14
N PHE A 34 4.07 -4.52 15.99
CA PHE A 34 5.05 -3.64 16.61
C PHE A 34 5.95 -4.36 17.63
N ALA A 35 5.39 -5.29 18.41
CA ALA A 35 6.14 -6.10 19.37
C ALA A 35 7.20 -6.96 18.67
N ALA A 36 6.90 -7.49 17.48
CA ALA A 36 7.79 -8.30 16.68
C ALA A 36 8.94 -7.53 16.00
N LEU A 37 8.99 -6.19 16.11
CA LEU A 37 10.05 -5.41 15.46
C LEU A 37 11.40 -5.53 16.18
N PRO A 38 12.52 -5.56 15.43
CA PRO A 38 13.86 -5.40 15.99
C PRO A 38 13.99 -4.09 16.77
N SER A 39 14.78 -4.09 17.85
CA SER A 39 14.99 -2.93 18.73
C SER A 39 15.45 -1.69 17.95
N GLN A 40 16.40 -1.85 17.03
CA GLN A 40 16.92 -0.77 16.19
C GLN A 40 15.81 -0.09 15.38
N LEU A 41 14.83 -0.85 14.90
CA LEU A 41 13.74 -0.35 14.08
C LEU A 41 12.60 0.24 14.93
N LYS A 42 12.41 -0.29 16.16
CA LYS A 42 11.53 0.32 17.18
C LYS A 42 12.00 1.72 17.57
N ASN A 43 13.32 1.93 17.71
CA ASN A 43 13.90 3.22 18.09
C ASN A 43 13.63 4.35 17.07
N LEU A 44 13.30 4.01 15.83
CA LEU A 44 12.92 4.98 14.79
C LEU A 44 11.47 5.47 14.92
N VAL A 45 10.65 4.82 15.74
CA VAL A 45 9.23 5.15 15.94
C VAL A 45 9.06 5.91 17.26
N PRO A 46 8.29 7.03 17.30
CA PRO A 46 7.57 7.68 16.20
C PRO A 46 8.39 8.75 15.46
N ARG A 47 9.61 9.06 15.93
CA ARG A 47 10.35 10.27 15.52
C ARG A 47 10.73 10.31 14.03
N THR A 48 11.09 9.17 13.44
CA THR A 48 11.56 9.09 12.04
C THR A 48 10.48 8.51 11.12
N ILE A 49 9.78 7.49 11.58
CA ILE A 49 8.70 6.83 10.82
C ILE A 49 7.55 6.45 11.76
N THR A 50 6.35 6.31 11.18
CA THR A 50 5.19 5.82 11.93
C THR A 50 5.33 4.33 12.24
N SER A 51 4.66 3.88 13.30
CA SER A 51 4.63 2.45 13.67
C SER A 51 4.13 1.56 12.54
N SER A 52 3.18 2.03 11.72
CA SER A 52 2.66 1.30 10.56
C SER A 52 3.70 1.12 9.47
N VAL A 53 4.48 2.17 9.18
CA VAL A 53 5.57 2.10 8.19
C VAL A 53 6.66 1.16 8.68
N ALA A 54 7.00 1.21 9.96
CA ALA A 54 7.97 0.33 10.58
C ALA A 54 7.57 -1.15 10.46
N ILE A 55 6.32 -1.47 10.80
CA ILE A 55 5.78 -2.84 10.67
C ILE A 55 5.82 -3.32 9.22
N GLN A 56 5.39 -2.49 8.28
CA GLN A 56 5.39 -2.84 6.85
C GLN A 56 6.81 -3.02 6.29
N LEU A 57 7.76 -2.16 6.67
CA LEU A 57 9.15 -2.30 6.25
C LEU A 57 9.77 -3.61 6.73
N ASN A 58 9.54 -3.99 7.98
CA ASN A 58 10.06 -5.25 8.52
C ASN A 58 9.47 -6.48 7.80
N GLN A 59 8.21 -6.40 7.37
CA GLN A 59 7.58 -7.46 6.59
C GLN A 59 8.11 -7.55 5.14
N LEU A 60 8.35 -6.40 4.49
CA LEU A 60 8.81 -6.35 3.10
C LEU A 60 10.31 -6.60 2.97
N VAL A 61 11.09 -6.16 3.95
CA VAL A 61 12.56 -6.22 3.95
C VAL A 61 12.99 -6.79 5.31
N PRO A 62 13.19 -8.12 5.41
CA PRO A 62 13.60 -8.77 6.65
C PRO A 62 14.99 -8.34 7.15
N ASN A 63 15.83 -7.78 6.27
CA ASN A 63 17.15 -7.28 6.64
C ASN A 63 17.04 -5.93 7.38
N VAL A 64 17.32 -5.94 8.68
CA VAL A 64 17.20 -4.79 9.58
C VAL A 64 17.98 -3.57 9.10
N ASN A 65 19.25 -3.76 8.71
CA ASN A 65 20.10 -2.67 8.24
C ASN A 65 19.58 -2.02 6.96
N LYS A 66 19.06 -2.82 6.01
CA LYS A 66 18.43 -2.29 4.79
C LYS A 66 17.15 -1.54 5.12
N SER A 67 16.33 -2.05 6.03
CA SER A 67 15.09 -1.41 6.46
C SER A 67 15.32 -0.07 7.14
N ILE A 68 16.35 0.05 7.99
CA ILE A 68 16.75 1.31 8.62
C ILE A 68 17.19 2.34 7.55
N LYS A 69 18.02 1.93 6.59
CA LYS A 69 18.44 2.80 5.48
C LYS A 69 17.25 3.31 4.67
N ILE A 70 16.28 2.44 4.37
CA ILE A 70 15.06 2.83 3.67
C ILE A 70 14.22 3.78 4.54
N ALA A 71 14.05 3.48 5.83
CA ALA A 71 13.31 4.32 6.78
C ALA A 71 13.83 5.76 6.82
N HIS A 72 15.15 5.95 6.92
CA HIS A 72 15.75 7.29 6.90
C HIS A 72 15.58 8.02 5.56
N ARG A 73 15.57 7.29 4.44
CA ARG A 73 15.35 7.91 3.11
C ARG A 73 13.91 8.37 2.91
N ILE A 74 12.95 7.63 3.45
CA ILE A 74 11.53 7.94 3.27
C ILE A 74 10.97 8.86 4.36
N SER A 75 11.69 9.08 5.47
CA SER A 75 11.20 9.89 6.60
C SER A 75 10.80 11.32 6.23
N ARG A 76 11.50 11.91 5.25
CA ARG A 76 11.24 13.27 4.75
C ARG A 76 10.08 13.35 3.75
N LEU A 77 9.53 12.21 3.32
CA LEU A 77 8.43 12.16 2.36
C LEU A 77 7.09 12.32 3.08
N ASP A 78 6.10 12.84 2.37
CA ASP A 78 4.71 12.88 2.85
C ASP A 78 4.14 11.47 3.05
N ALA A 79 3.17 11.34 3.96
CA ALA A 79 2.59 10.05 4.32
C ALA A 79 1.98 9.29 3.12
N LYS A 80 1.47 10.01 2.12
CA LYS A 80 0.90 9.40 0.91
C LYS A 80 2.00 8.82 0.03
N THR A 81 3.09 9.56 -0.21
CA THR A 81 4.25 9.05 -0.95
C THR A 81 4.95 7.92 -0.22
N GLN A 82 5.08 7.97 1.11
CA GLN A 82 5.62 6.85 1.89
C GLN A 82 4.80 5.57 1.67
N LYS A 83 3.47 5.66 1.73
CA LYS A 83 2.57 4.51 1.48
C LYS A 83 2.69 3.99 0.04
N SER A 84 2.76 4.89 -0.94
CA SER A 84 2.99 4.52 -2.34
C SER A 84 4.36 3.89 -2.58
N TYR A 85 5.39 4.35 -1.86
CA TYR A 85 6.74 3.79 -1.89
C TYR A 85 6.75 2.35 -1.38
N LEU A 86 6.12 2.09 -0.23
CA LEU A 86 6.02 0.73 0.31
C LEU A 86 5.24 -0.21 -0.63
N ARG A 87 4.19 0.29 -1.30
CA ARG A 87 3.46 -0.45 -2.35
C ARG A 87 4.33 -0.75 -3.58
N ALA A 88 5.18 0.19 -3.99
CA ALA A 88 6.11 -0.03 -5.09
C ALA A 88 7.18 -1.07 -4.69
N LEU A 89 7.68 -0.96 -3.46
CA LEU A 89 8.67 -1.89 -2.89
C LEU A 89 8.13 -3.32 -2.78
N SER A 90 6.85 -3.49 -2.42
CA SER A 90 6.23 -4.82 -2.35
C SER A 90 6.09 -5.48 -3.72
N ARG A 91 5.95 -4.69 -4.79
CA ARG A 91 5.86 -5.20 -6.18
C ARG A 91 7.23 -5.46 -6.79
N HIS A 92 8.21 -4.61 -6.46
CA HIS A 92 9.55 -4.67 -7.02
C HIS A 92 10.61 -4.60 -5.91
N PRO A 93 10.84 -5.69 -5.16
CA PRO A 93 11.72 -5.69 -3.98
C PRO A 93 13.20 -5.47 -4.31
N ARG A 94 13.62 -5.74 -5.56
CA ARG A 94 15.00 -5.57 -6.04
C ARG A 94 15.25 -4.22 -6.73
N ALA A 95 14.22 -3.38 -6.88
CA ALA A 95 14.36 -2.12 -7.59
C ALA A 95 15.19 -1.10 -6.80
N ASN A 96 15.91 -0.23 -7.53
CA ASN A 96 16.70 0.85 -6.95
C ASN A 96 15.82 1.89 -6.25
N HIS A 97 16.38 2.57 -5.26
CA HIS A 97 15.64 3.58 -4.50
C HIS A 97 15.08 4.71 -5.38
N SER A 98 15.86 5.20 -6.35
CA SER A 98 15.45 6.27 -7.26
C SER A 98 14.26 5.86 -8.15
N THR A 99 14.26 4.62 -8.64
CA THR A 99 13.17 4.10 -9.48
C THR A 99 11.90 3.91 -8.66
N LEU A 100 12.03 3.37 -7.44
CA LEU A 100 10.93 3.25 -6.48
C LEU A 100 10.36 4.61 -6.09
N LEU A 101 11.21 5.61 -5.85
CA LEU A 101 10.77 6.97 -5.51
C LEU A 101 10.02 7.64 -6.66
N ARG A 102 10.51 7.49 -7.90
CA ARG A 102 9.83 7.99 -9.10
C ARG A 102 8.45 7.36 -9.25
N GLN A 103 8.36 6.03 -9.12
CA GLN A 103 7.09 5.32 -9.16
C GLN A 103 6.15 5.74 -8.02
N ALA A 104 6.68 5.88 -6.81
CA ALA A 104 5.91 6.28 -5.63
C ALA A 104 5.28 7.67 -5.81
N ARG A 105 6.04 8.64 -6.33
CA ARG A 105 5.54 9.99 -6.61
C ARG A 105 4.45 9.97 -7.68
N LEU A 106 4.65 9.23 -8.77
CA LEU A 106 3.62 9.06 -9.80
C LEU A 106 2.34 8.44 -9.22
N LEU A 107 2.47 7.40 -8.39
CA LEU A 107 1.34 6.75 -7.72
C LEU A 107 0.66 7.65 -6.69
N ALA A 108 1.42 8.49 -5.98
CA ALA A 108 0.89 9.43 -5.01
C ALA A 108 0.06 10.55 -5.68
N ILE A 109 0.44 10.97 -6.89
CA ILE A 109 -0.28 11.98 -7.67
C ILE A 109 -1.51 11.38 -8.37
N ARG A 110 -1.46 10.10 -8.77
CA ARG A 110 -2.59 9.43 -9.43
C ARG A 110 -3.87 9.55 -8.60
N LYS A 111 -4.91 10.09 -9.22
CA LYS A 111 -6.28 10.10 -8.71
C LYS A 111 -7.13 9.22 -9.63
N THR A 112 -7.93 8.34 -9.03
CA THR A 112 -9.00 7.65 -9.74
C THR A 112 -10.12 8.65 -9.97
N LEU A 113 -10.38 8.97 -11.23
CA LEU A 113 -11.47 9.84 -11.63
C LEU A 113 -12.65 8.95 -12.04
N PRO A 114 -13.81 9.00 -11.34
CA PRO A 114 -14.99 8.33 -11.82
C PRO A 114 -15.45 9.03 -13.10
N VAL A 115 -15.60 8.26 -14.18
CA VAL A 115 -16.14 8.75 -15.44
C VAL A 115 -17.56 8.21 -15.56
N THR A 116 -18.54 9.11 -15.49
CA THR A 116 -19.93 8.77 -15.71
C THR A 116 -20.26 8.90 -17.19
N LEU A 117 -20.74 7.81 -17.80
CA LEU A 117 -21.16 7.79 -19.19
C LEU A 117 -22.69 7.90 -19.27
N PRO A 118 -23.24 8.69 -20.21
CA PRO A 118 -24.67 8.66 -20.50
C PRO A 118 -25.13 7.25 -20.93
N LYS A 119 -26.37 6.90 -20.60
CA LYS A 119 -26.96 5.57 -20.84
C LYS A 119 -26.82 5.08 -22.30
N THR A 120 -26.89 6.01 -23.25
CA THR A 120 -26.72 5.73 -24.69
C THR A 120 -25.31 5.23 -25.02
N TYR A 121 -24.28 5.88 -24.50
CA TYR A 121 -22.88 5.50 -24.73
C TYR A 121 -22.48 4.27 -23.93
N ALA A 122 -23.01 4.09 -22.72
CA ALA A 122 -22.80 2.88 -21.93
C ALA A 122 -23.28 1.63 -22.67
N LYS A 123 -24.50 1.65 -23.23
CA LYS A 123 -25.03 0.55 -24.05
C LYS A 123 -24.22 0.27 -25.31
N ARG A 124 -23.69 1.31 -25.96
CA ARG A 124 -22.83 1.14 -27.15
C ARG A 124 -21.50 0.48 -26.77
N LEU A 125 -20.90 0.92 -25.67
CA LEU A 125 -19.65 0.37 -25.17
C LEU A 125 -19.81 -1.11 -24.78
N GLU A 126 -20.93 -1.46 -24.14
CA GLU A 126 -21.29 -2.86 -23.83
C GLU A 126 -21.41 -3.72 -25.09
N LYS A 127 -22.11 -3.25 -26.12
CA LYS A 127 -22.20 -3.97 -27.41
C LYS A 127 -20.84 -4.20 -28.06
N ILE A 128 -19.97 -3.19 -28.04
CA ILE A 128 -18.62 -3.30 -28.64
C ILE A 128 -17.73 -4.23 -27.81
N SER A 129 -17.87 -4.18 -26.48
CA SER A 129 -17.20 -5.07 -25.53
C SER A 129 -17.58 -6.53 -25.77
N MET A 130 -18.88 -6.82 -25.97
CA MET A 130 -19.34 -8.17 -26.33
C MET A 130 -18.75 -8.65 -27.65
N TYR A 131 -18.68 -7.78 -28.67
CA TYR A 131 -18.10 -8.14 -29.97
C TYR A 131 -16.59 -8.42 -29.90
N ARG A 132 -15.89 -7.80 -28.95
CA ARG A 132 -14.43 -7.95 -28.75
C ARG A 132 -14.05 -8.94 -27.66
N GLU A 133 -15.02 -9.55 -26.99
CA GLU A 133 -14.82 -10.45 -25.84
C GLU A 133 -13.95 -9.85 -24.72
N GLU A 134 -13.97 -8.52 -24.56
CA GLU A 134 -13.24 -7.81 -23.51
C GLU A 134 -14.21 -7.24 -22.48
N GLU A 135 -13.80 -7.16 -21.21
CA GLU A 135 -14.60 -6.47 -20.20
C GLU A 135 -14.81 -4.99 -20.56
N PRO A 136 -16.04 -4.45 -20.38
CA PRO A 136 -16.38 -3.09 -20.78
C PRO A 136 -15.48 -2.04 -20.08
N GLU A 137 -15.11 -2.28 -18.83
CA GLU A 137 -14.19 -1.40 -18.10
C GLU A 137 -12.79 -1.35 -18.71
N LYS A 138 -12.26 -2.49 -19.15
CA LYS A 138 -10.94 -2.56 -19.79
C LYS A 138 -10.96 -1.86 -21.14
N LEU A 139 -12.00 -2.09 -21.94
CA LEU A 139 -12.19 -1.41 -23.21
C LEU A 139 -12.31 0.11 -23.03
N ALA A 140 -13.10 0.57 -22.05
CA ALA A 140 -13.22 1.99 -21.72
C ALA A 140 -11.87 2.60 -21.33
N GLN A 141 -11.08 1.91 -20.51
CA GLN A 141 -9.74 2.35 -20.13
C GLN A 141 -8.81 2.47 -21.35
N GLN A 142 -8.80 1.47 -22.24
CA GLN A 142 -8.00 1.52 -23.46
C GLN A 142 -8.37 2.71 -24.35
N ILE A 143 -9.68 2.97 -24.53
CA ILE A 143 -10.17 4.11 -25.32
C ILE A 143 -9.67 5.43 -24.72
N VAL A 144 -9.84 5.63 -23.42
CA VAL A 144 -9.40 6.86 -22.74
C VAL A 144 -7.88 7.02 -22.81
N VAL A 145 -7.11 5.95 -22.61
CA VAL A 145 -5.64 5.97 -22.71
C VAL A 145 -5.19 6.34 -24.12
N SER A 146 -5.80 5.74 -25.15
CA SER A 146 -5.47 6.01 -26.55
C SER A 146 -5.81 7.45 -26.95
N TRP A 147 -6.93 7.99 -26.47
CA TRP A 147 -7.33 9.38 -26.70
C TRP A 147 -6.38 10.37 -26.01
N LEU A 148 -6.03 10.12 -24.75
CA LEU A 148 -5.08 10.96 -24.00
C LEU A 148 -3.67 10.94 -24.62
N ALA A 149 -3.24 9.80 -25.15
CA ALA A 149 -1.95 9.68 -25.82
C ALA A 149 -1.88 10.52 -27.10
N LYS A 150 -2.97 10.56 -27.90
CA LYS A 150 -3.06 11.38 -29.10
C LYS A 150 -3.08 12.87 -28.80
N ARG A 151 -3.68 13.29 -27.69
CA ARG A 151 -3.79 14.71 -27.28
C ARG A 151 -2.48 15.34 -26.78
N LYS A 152 -1.47 14.53 -26.45
CA LYS A 152 -0.15 15.01 -26.00
C LYS A 152 0.85 15.26 -27.14
N ARG A 153 0.50 14.90 -28.37
CA ARG A 153 1.16 15.37 -29.59
C ARG A 153 0.47 16.64 -30.04
#